data_AF-A0A813IRY3-F1
#
_entry.id   AF-A0A813IRY3-F1
#
_cell.length_a   1.000
_cell.length_b   1.000
_cell.length_c   1.000
_cell.angle_alpha   90.00
_cell.angle_beta   90.00
_cell.angle_gamma   90.00
#
_symmetry.space_group_name_H-M   'P 1'
#
loop_
_entity.id
_entity.type
_entity.pdbx_description
1 polymer ?
#
loop_
_entity_poly.entity_id
_entity_poly.type
_entity_poly.pdbx_seq_one_letter_code
_entity_poly.pdbx_strand_id
1 'polypeptide(L)'
;MAAYWKGGTHTYCTVDGKDPTISRLRGTLQPAASLPKFLSVPMLALSRKLKRPPMLDYSSTVLYNWVRIDPNGPISTSNVRLVQRLTGMMDEEWFFKTHIVIESEAAQAVIAAKAMSEAENEDELLEHLTSLEEGLWRVARGCLPIMYERQEDGTPKCSEHIFYHTLRPLIGSGSLPFEGDGEPETFKLCGPSGAMSSLLPCIDAVLGIETSSEKLRAQLTIF
;
A
#
# COMPACT_ATOMS: atom_id res chain seq x y z
N MET A 1 3.14 -4.23 -13.76
CA MET A 1 4.48 -3.68 -14.10
C MET A 1 4.34 -2.17 -14.30
N ALA A 2 4.73 -1.34 -13.32
CA ALA A 2 4.58 0.12 -13.39
C ALA A 2 5.63 0.88 -12.54
N ALA A 3 6.76 0.24 -12.26
CA ALA A 3 7.69 0.64 -11.19
C ALA A 3 8.78 1.67 -11.61
N TYR A 4 8.65 2.31 -12.78
CA TYR A 4 9.71 3.14 -13.36
C TYR A 4 9.19 4.55 -13.74
N TRP A 5 8.49 5.25 -12.83
CA TRP A 5 8.12 6.66 -13.04
C TRP A 5 9.33 7.58 -12.81
N LYS A 6 9.84 7.74 -11.58
CA LYS A 6 10.74 8.87 -11.25
C LYS A 6 12.22 8.52 -11.18
N GLY A 7 12.97 9.00 -12.17
CA GLY A 7 14.44 8.98 -12.17
C GLY A 7 15.02 9.85 -11.06
N GLY A 8 15.59 9.22 -10.04
CA GLY A 8 16.53 9.86 -9.14
C GLY A 8 17.94 9.76 -9.71
N THR A 9 18.43 10.81 -10.35
CA THR A 9 19.88 10.95 -10.59
C THR A 9 20.56 11.18 -9.24
N HIS A 10 21.34 10.22 -8.75
CA HIS A 10 22.48 10.37 -7.82
C HIS A 10 23.26 9.04 -7.82
N THR A 11 24.58 9.07 -7.64
CA THR A 11 25.47 7.91 -7.70
C THR A 11 25.95 7.45 -6.31
N TYR A 12 26.44 6.20 -6.25
CA TYR A 12 27.03 5.53 -5.08
C TYR A 12 26.02 5.14 -3.97
N CYS A 13 26.25 4.12 -3.13
CA CYS A 13 27.41 3.23 -2.99
C CYS A 13 27.08 1.76 -3.33
N THR A 14 28.11 0.98 -3.66
CA THR A 14 28.05 -0.48 -3.77
C THR A 14 28.28 -1.17 -2.43
N VAL A 15 27.48 -2.18 -2.10
CA VAL A 15 27.75 -3.16 -1.04
C VAL A 15 27.55 -4.55 -1.64
N ASP A 16 28.58 -5.38 -1.64
CA ASP A 16 28.58 -6.67 -2.36
C ASP A 16 27.79 -7.76 -1.60
N GLY A 17 26.61 -8.10 -2.12
CA GLY A 17 25.64 -9.00 -1.46
C GLY A 17 24.97 -10.07 -2.34
N LYS A 18 25.42 -10.25 -3.59
CA LYS A 18 25.03 -11.36 -4.50
C LYS A 18 23.54 -11.55 -4.88
N ASP A 19 22.89 -10.49 -5.37
CA ASP A 19 22.23 -10.58 -6.69
C ASP A 19 22.55 -9.30 -7.48
N PRO A 20 23.32 -9.38 -8.58
CA PRO A 20 23.84 -8.19 -9.27
C PRO A 20 22.89 -7.59 -10.30
N THR A 21 21.70 -8.18 -10.53
CA THR A 21 20.85 -7.80 -11.68
C THR A 21 20.08 -6.50 -11.46
N ILE A 22 19.33 -6.38 -10.37
CA ILE A 22 18.41 -5.24 -10.14
C ILE A 22 19.16 -3.95 -9.74
N SER A 23 20.25 -4.04 -8.97
CA SER A 23 20.98 -2.86 -8.49
C SER A 23 21.66 -2.07 -9.62
N ARG A 24 22.19 -2.76 -10.63
CA ARG A 24 22.88 -2.14 -11.78
C ARG A 24 21.95 -1.35 -12.70
N LEU A 25 20.66 -1.66 -12.74
CA LEU A 25 19.70 -1.06 -13.68
C LEU A 25 19.17 0.31 -13.23
N ARG A 26 19.15 0.59 -11.91
CA ARG A 26 18.46 1.78 -11.34
C ARG A 26 19.06 3.13 -11.73
N GLY A 27 20.32 3.18 -12.17
CA GLY A 27 20.98 4.40 -12.66
C GLY A 27 21.15 4.46 -14.19
N THR A 28 20.74 3.42 -14.93
CA THR A 28 21.04 3.27 -16.37
C THR A 28 19.81 3.10 -17.25
N LEU A 29 18.69 2.62 -16.71
CA LEU A 29 17.43 2.57 -17.43
C LEU A 29 16.73 3.93 -17.39
N GLN A 30 16.43 4.49 -18.58
CA GLN A 30 15.48 5.59 -18.69
C GLN A 30 14.05 5.09 -18.41
N PRO A 31 13.19 5.90 -17.75
CA PRO A 31 11.75 5.64 -17.69
C PRO A 31 11.16 5.34 -19.07
N ALA A 32 10.29 4.34 -19.15
CA ALA A 32 9.58 4.04 -20.39
C ALA A 32 8.59 5.16 -20.72
N ALA A 33 8.67 5.70 -21.95
CA ALA A 33 7.80 6.80 -22.39
C ALA A 33 6.34 6.38 -22.63
N SER A 34 6.10 5.08 -22.80
CA SER A 34 4.81 4.40 -22.97
C SER A 34 4.88 3.01 -22.33
N LEU A 35 3.72 2.43 -22.01
CA LEU A 35 3.61 1.00 -21.75
C LEU A 35 3.35 0.26 -23.08
N PRO A 36 4.21 -0.70 -23.48
CA PRO A 36 4.08 -1.40 -24.75
C PRO A 36 2.74 -2.12 -24.93
N LYS A 37 2.21 -2.13 -26.15
CA LYS A 37 0.87 -2.67 -26.51
C LYS A 37 0.56 -4.04 -25.91
N PHE A 38 1.53 -4.96 -25.92
CA PHE A 38 1.37 -6.33 -25.42
C PHE A 38 1.18 -6.43 -23.89
N LEU A 39 1.58 -5.41 -23.13
CA LEU A 39 1.27 -5.27 -21.69
C LEU A 39 0.02 -4.40 -21.49
N SER A 40 -0.11 -3.34 -22.28
CA SER A 40 -1.21 -2.37 -22.18
C SER A 40 -2.58 -2.99 -22.44
N VAL A 41 -2.76 -3.73 -23.54
CA VAL A 41 -4.06 -4.35 -23.89
C VAL A 41 -4.62 -5.24 -22.75
N PRO A 42 -3.88 -6.22 -22.19
CA PRO A 42 -4.40 -7.02 -21.08
C PRO A 42 -4.54 -6.23 -19.76
N MET A 43 -3.64 -5.28 -19.47
CA MET A 43 -3.77 -4.44 -18.26
C MET A 43 -5.00 -3.54 -18.30
N LEU A 44 -5.29 -2.91 -19.44
CA LEU A 44 -6.48 -2.07 -19.64
C LEU A 44 -7.77 -2.90 -19.66
N ALA A 45 -7.75 -4.11 -20.23
CA ALA A 45 -8.89 -5.03 -20.16
C ALA A 45 -9.20 -5.45 -18.71
N LEU A 46 -8.19 -5.78 -17.91
CA LEU A 46 -8.34 -6.11 -16.50
C LEU A 46 -8.81 -4.89 -15.67
N SER A 47 -8.20 -3.72 -15.88
CA SER A 47 -8.56 -2.44 -15.28
C SER A 47 -10.05 -2.13 -15.48
N ARG A 48 -10.53 -2.17 -16.74
CA ARG A 48 -11.94 -1.95 -17.08
C ARG A 48 -12.87 -3.01 -16.45
N LYS A 49 -12.46 -4.29 -16.42
CA LYS A 49 -13.24 -5.37 -15.78
C LYS A 49 -13.35 -5.21 -14.25
N LEU A 50 -12.30 -4.72 -13.60
CA LEU A 50 -12.27 -4.49 -12.15
C LEU A 50 -12.80 -3.11 -11.72
N LYS A 51 -13.11 -2.22 -12.68
CA LYS A 51 -13.42 -0.79 -12.44
C LYS A 51 -12.32 -0.03 -11.68
N ARG A 52 -11.04 -0.42 -11.85
CA ARG A 52 -9.89 0.18 -11.17
C ARG A 52 -8.91 0.78 -12.18
N PRO A 53 -8.16 1.85 -11.87
CA PRO A 53 -7.13 2.38 -12.77
C PRO A 53 -6.03 1.34 -13.06
N PRO A 54 -5.36 1.40 -14.23
CA PRO A 54 -4.41 0.36 -14.69
C PRO A 54 -3.02 0.48 -14.02
N MET A 55 -2.99 0.41 -12.69
CA MET A 55 -1.81 0.70 -11.87
C MET A 55 -1.59 -0.32 -10.74
N LEU A 56 -0.41 -0.23 -10.13
CA LEU A 56 -0.10 -0.90 -8.88
C LEU A 56 -0.65 -0.04 -7.72
N ASP A 57 -1.80 -0.43 -7.17
CA ASP A 57 -2.50 0.31 -6.11
C ASP A 57 -2.31 -0.30 -4.70
N TYR A 58 -2.89 0.33 -3.68
CA TYR A 58 -2.71 -0.09 -2.27
C TYR A 58 -3.18 -1.53 -2.02
N SER A 59 -4.35 -1.94 -2.54
CA SER A 59 -4.80 -3.33 -2.43
C SER A 59 -3.84 -4.29 -3.13
N SER A 60 -3.27 -3.89 -4.26
CA SER A 60 -2.31 -4.68 -5.03
C SER A 60 -0.94 -4.81 -4.35
N THR A 61 -0.51 -3.86 -3.51
CA THR A 61 0.76 -3.93 -2.76
C THR A 61 0.64 -4.44 -1.33
N VAL A 62 -0.53 -4.28 -0.71
CA VAL A 62 -0.81 -4.64 0.69
C VAL A 62 -1.77 -5.82 0.72
N LEU A 63 -3.08 -5.59 0.50
CA LEU A 63 -4.16 -6.53 0.81
C LEU A 63 -4.04 -7.89 0.10
N TYR A 64 -3.53 -7.92 -1.14
CA TYR A 64 -3.39 -9.15 -1.94
C TYR A 64 -1.95 -9.67 -2.08
N ASN A 65 -0.94 -8.95 -1.59
CA ASN A 65 0.48 -9.25 -1.85
C ASN A 65 1.19 -9.96 -0.68
N TRP A 66 0.46 -10.73 0.14
CA TRP A 66 1.02 -11.35 1.33
C TRP A 66 0.53 -12.78 1.56
N VAL A 67 1.32 -13.52 2.34
CA VAL A 67 0.95 -14.84 2.88
C VAL A 67 1.44 -14.93 4.32
N ARG A 68 0.80 -15.81 5.11
CA ARG A 68 1.37 -16.28 6.38
C ARG A 68 2.51 -17.26 6.13
N ILE A 69 3.43 -17.37 7.09
CA ILE A 69 4.55 -18.32 7.10
C ILE A 69 4.07 -19.64 7.72
N ASP A 70 3.47 -19.59 8.91
CA ASP A 70 2.53 -20.60 9.41
C ASP A 70 1.09 -20.15 9.09
N PRO A 71 0.34 -20.87 8.22
CA PRO A 71 -1.06 -20.59 7.94
C PRO A 71 -1.97 -20.51 9.17
N ASN A 72 -1.65 -21.24 10.24
CA ASN A 72 -2.44 -21.32 11.47
C ASN A 72 -2.09 -20.21 12.47
N GLY A 73 -0.92 -19.59 12.33
CA GLY A 73 -0.46 -18.50 13.17
C GLY A 73 -1.21 -17.18 12.94
N PRO A 74 -1.02 -16.19 13.84
CA PRO A 74 -1.64 -14.87 13.73
C PRO A 74 -1.12 -14.07 12.52
N ILE A 75 -1.80 -12.97 12.21
CA ILE A 75 -1.28 -11.96 11.26
C ILE A 75 -0.37 -11.03 12.07
N SER A 76 0.94 -11.25 11.99
CA SER A 76 1.95 -10.48 12.70
C SER A 76 3.16 -10.20 11.82
N THR A 77 3.96 -9.19 12.15
CA THR A 77 5.22 -8.84 11.45
C THR A 77 6.19 -10.03 11.30
N SER A 78 6.18 -10.92 12.30
CA SER A 78 6.94 -12.17 12.38
C SER A 78 6.35 -13.33 11.58
N ASN A 79 5.02 -13.39 11.39
CA ASN A 79 4.35 -14.51 10.70
C ASN A 79 3.82 -14.18 9.31
N VAL A 80 3.79 -12.93 8.85
CA VAL A 80 3.53 -12.61 7.43
C VAL A 80 4.82 -12.47 6.63
N ARG A 81 4.71 -12.53 5.30
CA ARG A 81 5.72 -12.10 4.33
C ARG A 81 5.06 -11.65 3.03
N LEU A 82 5.77 -10.89 2.19
CA LEU A 82 5.26 -10.55 0.87
C LEU A 82 5.32 -11.73 -0.10
N VAL A 83 4.44 -11.72 -1.10
CA VAL A 83 4.47 -12.64 -2.24
C VAL A 83 5.41 -12.12 -3.32
N GLN A 84 5.37 -10.80 -3.60
CA GLN A 84 6.25 -10.10 -4.53
C GLN A 84 6.84 -8.84 -3.88
N ARG A 85 8.10 -8.53 -4.23
CA ARG A 85 8.83 -7.32 -3.84
C ARG A 85 9.32 -6.60 -5.10
N LEU A 86 9.16 -5.29 -5.17
CA LEU A 86 9.64 -4.42 -6.27
C LEU A 86 11.16 -4.22 -6.22
N THR A 87 11.73 -4.23 -5.02
CA THR A 87 13.15 -3.99 -4.73
C THR A 87 13.92 -5.25 -4.38
N GLY A 88 13.23 -6.30 -3.92
CA GLY A 88 13.79 -7.49 -3.30
C GLY A 88 14.16 -7.33 -1.81
N MET A 89 14.31 -6.10 -1.31
CA MET A 89 14.87 -5.78 0.01
C MET A 89 13.91 -6.06 1.16
N MET A 90 14.47 -6.25 2.36
CA MET A 90 13.68 -6.48 3.58
C MET A 90 12.99 -5.22 4.09
N ASP A 91 13.54 -4.03 3.86
CA ASP A 91 12.93 -2.74 4.20
C ASP A 91 11.57 -2.54 3.51
N GLU A 92 11.47 -2.91 2.24
CA GLU A 92 10.21 -2.88 1.49
C GLU A 92 9.19 -3.86 2.09
N GLU A 93 9.64 -5.08 2.41
CA GLU A 93 8.78 -6.05 3.08
C GLU A 93 8.30 -5.50 4.43
N TRP A 94 9.18 -4.88 5.23
CA TRP A 94 8.80 -4.29 6.51
C TRP A 94 7.81 -3.12 6.36
N PHE A 95 8.00 -2.25 5.37
CA PHE A 95 7.09 -1.15 5.05
C PHE A 95 5.67 -1.66 4.75
N PHE A 96 5.52 -2.63 3.84
CA PHE A 96 4.19 -3.16 3.51
C PHE A 96 3.65 -4.11 4.60
N LYS A 97 4.49 -4.82 5.36
CA LYS A 97 4.10 -5.60 6.55
C LYS A 97 3.40 -4.73 7.59
N THR A 98 3.91 -3.52 7.82
CA THR A 98 3.31 -2.56 8.75
C THR A 98 1.85 -2.30 8.37
N HIS A 99 1.58 -2.06 7.08
CA HIS A 99 0.21 -1.90 6.56
C HIS A 99 -0.64 -3.18 6.68
N ILE A 100 -0.10 -4.36 6.37
CA ILE A 100 -0.84 -5.65 6.50
C ILE A 100 -1.30 -5.88 7.95
N VAL A 101 -0.48 -5.53 8.95
CA VAL A 101 -0.84 -5.65 10.36
C VAL A 101 -1.85 -4.57 10.78
N ILE A 102 -1.72 -3.32 10.30
CA ILE A 102 -2.72 -2.26 10.54
C ILE A 102 -4.11 -2.68 10.08
N GLU A 103 -4.25 -3.19 8.86
CA GLU A 103 -5.54 -3.64 8.32
C GLU A 103 -6.12 -4.85 9.11
N SER A 104 -5.26 -5.67 9.71
CA SER A 104 -5.67 -6.82 10.52
C SER A 104 -6.12 -6.44 11.93
N GLU A 105 -5.38 -5.59 12.63
CA GLU A 105 -5.76 -5.09 13.97
C GLU A 105 -7.03 -4.22 13.88
N ALA A 106 -7.19 -3.50 12.78
CA ALA A 106 -8.38 -2.70 12.51
C ALA A 106 -9.66 -3.51 12.21
N ALA A 107 -9.58 -4.83 12.07
CA ALA A 107 -10.75 -5.66 11.74
C ALA A 107 -11.86 -5.55 12.80
N GLN A 108 -11.51 -5.43 14.10
CA GLN A 108 -12.50 -5.17 15.16
C GLN A 108 -13.22 -3.83 14.95
N ALA A 109 -12.47 -2.77 14.62
CA ALA A 109 -13.03 -1.45 14.37
C ALA A 109 -14.01 -1.44 13.18
N VAL A 110 -13.68 -2.13 12.09
CA VAL A 110 -14.55 -2.23 10.89
C VAL A 110 -15.80 -3.08 11.17
N ILE A 111 -15.68 -4.17 11.94
CA ILE A 111 -16.82 -5.00 12.34
C ILE A 111 -17.77 -4.20 13.25
N ALA A 112 -17.21 -3.49 14.24
CA ALA A 112 -17.98 -2.61 15.13
C ALA A 112 -18.67 -1.48 14.36
N ALA A 113 -17.95 -0.81 13.45
CA ALA A 113 -18.50 0.26 12.61
C ALA A 113 -19.65 -0.22 11.71
N LYS A 114 -19.59 -1.45 11.19
CA LYS A 114 -20.74 -2.06 10.51
C LYS A 114 -21.92 -2.28 11.47
N ALA A 115 -21.68 -2.88 12.62
CA ALA A 115 -22.72 -3.20 13.59
C ALA A 115 -23.43 -1.93 14.12
N MET A 116 -22.71 -0.81 14.31
CA MET A 116 -23.29 0.50 14.65
C MET A 116 -24.34 0.97 13.63
N SER A 117 -24.22 0.60 12.34
CA SER A 117 -25.19 0.95 11.29
C SER A 117 -26.41 0.03 11.25
N GLU A 118 -26.43 -1.02 12.07
CA GLU A 118 -27.48 -2.05 12.16
C GLU A 118 -28.12 -2.14 13.56
N ALA A 119 -27.64 -1.35 14.54
CA ALA A 119 -28.14 -1.34 15.91
C ALA A 119 -29.59 -0.82 16.03
N GLU A 120 -30.42 -1.49 16.82
CA GLU A 120 -31.84 -1.15 16.99
C GLU A 120 -32.10 -0.21 18.19
N ASN A 121 -31.12 -0.03 19.09
CA ASN A 121 -31.25 0.76 20.32
C ASN A 121 -29.94 1.40 20.79
N GLU A 122 -30.04 2.29 21.78
CA GLU A 122 -28.90 3.09 22.31
C GLU A 122 -27.87 2.22 23.06
N ASP A 123 -28.28 1.14 23.73
CA ASP A 123 -27.38 0.24 24.47
C ASP A 123 -26.49 -0.56 23.50
N GLU A 124 -27.08 -1.17 22.45
CA GLU A 124 -26.33 -1.83 21.37
C GLU A 124 -25.34 -0.88 20.69
N LEU A 125 -25.78 0.35 20.38
CA LEU A 125 -24.93 1.36 19.77
C LEU A 125 -23.75 1.72 20.69
N LEU A 126 -23.95 1.77 22.01
CA LEU A 126 -22.90 2.03 22.99
C LEU A 126 -21.92 0.85 23.13
N GLU A 127 -22.39 -0.40 23.10
CA GLU A 127 -21.51 -1.58 23.05
C GLU A 127 -20.64 -1.58 21.78
N HIS A 128 -21.24 -1.25 20.63
CA HIS A 128 -20.52 -1.20 19.35
C HIS A 128 -19.53 -0.02 19.28
N LEU A 129 -19.90 1.16 19.79
CA LEU A 129 -18.97 2.29 19.98
C LEU A 129 -17.80 1.92 20.89
N THR A 130 -18.03 1.18 21.97
CA THR A 130 -16.96 0.70 22.87
C THR A 130 -16.01 -0.24 22.14
N SER A 131 -16.54 -1.19 21.36
CA SER A 131 -15.73 -2.12 20.54
C SER A 131 -14.97 -1.42 19.41
N LEU A 132 -15.52 -0.34 18.85
CA LEU A 132 -14.83 0.54 17.91
C LEU A 132 -13.65 1.26 18.59
N GLU A 133 -13.84 1.83 19.78
CA GLU A 133 -12.75 2.49 20.53
C GLU A 133 -11.62 1.50 20.85
N GLU A 134 -11.94 0.28 21.31
CA GLU A 134 -10.95 -0.79 21.50
C GLU A 134 -10.15 -1.09 20.22
N GLY A 135 -10.84 -1.28 19.10
CA GLY A 135 -10.20 -1.59 17.82
C GLY A 135 -9.24 -0.48 17.37
N LEU A 136 -9.65 0.78 17.50
CA LEU A 136 -8.81 1.94 17.21
C LEU A 136 -7.62 2.05 18.18
N TRP A 137 -7.81 1.74 19.47
CA TRP A 137 -6.72 1.68 20.45
C TRP A 137 -5.69 0.58 20.14
N ARG A 138 -6.13 -0.60 19.66
CA ARG A 138 -5.23 -1.69 19.22
C ARG A 138 -4.38 -1.25 18.05
N VAL A 139 -4.97 -0.63 17.02
CA VAL A 139 -4.21 -0.04 15.90
C VAL A 139 -3.22 1.01 16.39
N ALA A 140 -3.68 1.98 17.20
CA ALA A 140 -2.84 3.09 17.66
C ALA A 140 -1.66 2.67 18.54
N ARG A 141 -1.85 1.71 19.46
CA ARG A 141 -0.80 1.23 20.38
C ARG A 141 0.02 0.08 19.82
N GLY A 142 -0.60 -0.84 19.09
CA GLY A 142 0.04 -2.06 18.56
C GLY A 142 0.81 -1.82 17.27
N CYS A 143 0.28 -0.98 16.37
CA CYS A 143 0.89 -0.81 15.04
C CYS A 143 1.91 0.33 14.96
N LEU A 144 1.76 1.41 15.74
CA LEU A 144 2.72 2.52 15.72
C LEU A 144 4.16 2.09 16.08
N PRO A 145 4.41 1.20 17.08
CA PRO A 145 5.76 0.71 17.38
C PRO A 145 6.44 -0.05 16.24
N ILE A 146 5.68 -0.71 15.36
CA ILE A 146 6.21 -1.49 14.22
C ILE A 146 7.06 -0.63 13.29
N MET A 147 6.67 0.64 13.12
CA MET A 147 7.42 1.63 12.32
C MET A 147 8.80 1.96 12.90
N TYR A 148 9.01 1.72 14.19
CA TYR A 148 10.23 2.04 14.92
C TYR A 148 11.06 0.81 15.30
N GLU A 149 10.59 -0.41 14.99
CA GLU A 149 11.33 -1.64 15.27
C GLU A 149 12.75 -1.65 14.68
N ARG A 150 13.67 -2.30 15.41
CA ARG A 150 15.10 -2.39 15.09
C ARG A 150 15.54 -3.84 14.86
N GLN A 151 16.65 -4.03 14.16
CA GLN A 151 17.40 -5.29 14.11
C GLN A 151 18.28 -5.43 15.36
N GLU A 152 18.92 -6.58 15.53
CA GLU A 152 19.78 -6.87 16.71
C GLU A 152 21.01 -5.96 16.79
N ASP A 153 21.47 -5.42 15.65
CA ASP A 153 22.54 -4.42 15.54
C ASP A 153 22.08 -2.97 15.80
N GLY A 154 20.79 -2.77 16.11
CA GLY A 154 20.19 -1.46 16.34
C GLY A 154 19.73 -0.71 15.08
N THR A 155 19.98 -1.23 13.88
CA THR A 155 19.53 -0.61 12.62
C THR A 155 18.00 -0.68 12.45
N PRO A 156 17.34 0.28 11.77
CA PRO A 156 15.91 0.22 11.52
C PRO A 156 15.54 -0.96 10.60
N LYS A 157 14.45 -1.69 10.93
CA LYS A 157 13.93 -2.76 10.05
C LYS A 157 13.37 -2.25 8.71
N CYS A 158 13.07 -0.96 8.63
CA CYS A 158 12.84 -0.21 7.39
C CYS A 158 13.59 1.12 7.50
N SER A 159 14.74 1.26 6.83
CA SER A 159 15.46 2.53 6.80
C SER A 159 14.69 3.58 6.00
N GLU A 160 14.59 4.78 6.57
CA GLU A 160 14.09 5.99 5.93
C GLU A 160 14.86 6.34 4.65
N HIS A 161 16.17 6.06 4.60
CA HIS A 161 17.00 6.28 3.42
C HIS A 161 16.68 5.27 2.31
N ILE A 162 16.54 3.98 2.64
CA ILE A 162 16.16 2.93 1.67
C ILE A 162 14.72 3.15 1.18
N PHE A 163 13.80 3.52 2.08
CA PHE A 163 12.45 3.92 1.72
C PHE A 163 12.46 5.11 0.73
N TYR A 164 13.13 6.21 1.06
CA TYR A 164 13.07 7.44 0.26
C TYR A 164 13.81 7.35 -1.08
N HIS A 165 15.01 6.76 -1.10
CA HIS A 165 15.85 6.72 -2.30
C HIS A 165 15.68 5.45 -3.15
N THR A 166 15.12 4.36 -2.60
CA THR A 166 14.95 3.09 -3.31
C THR A 166 13.51 2.66 -3.52
N LEU A 167 12.63 2.70 -2.51
CA LEU A 167 11.24 2.25 -2.70
C LEU A 167 10.34 3.34 -3.29
N ARG A 168 10.35 4.54 -2.68
CA ARG A 168 9.49 5.68 -3.02
C ARG A 168 9.53 6.11 -4.50
N PRO A 169 10.64 6.00 -5.26
CA PRO A 169 10.63 6.27 -6.70
C PRO A 169 9.83 5.25 -7.53
N LEU A 170 9.78 4.00 -7.07
CA LEU A 170 9.07 2.88 -7.73
C LEU A 170 7.56 2.92 -7.46
N ILE A 171 7.18 3.34 -6.24
CA ILE A 171 5.79 3.65 -5.84
C ILE A 171 5.47 5.15 -6.04
N GLY A 172 6.19 5.79 -6.96
CA GLY A 172 6.16 7.24 -7.17
C GLY A 172 4.92 7.74 -7.91
N SER A 173 4.92 9.04 -8.19
CA SER A 173 3.77 9.75 -8.80
C SER A 173 4.08 10.38 -10.30
N GLY A 174 3.16 10.10 -12.41
CA GLY A 174 3.22 10.48 -13.87
C GLY A 174 1.87 10.28 -14.55
N SER A 175 1.75 10.93 -15.70
CA SER A 175 0.90 10.45 -16.78
C SER A 175 1.70 9.40 -17.55
N LEU A 176 1.13 8.21 -17.80
CA LEU A 176 1.74 7.16 -18.63
C LEU A 176 0.80 6.84 -19.81
N PRO A 177 1.26 6.94 -21.07
CA PRO A 177 0.54 6.45 -22.24
C PRO A 177 0.53 4.92 -22.31
N PHE A 178 -0.62 4.33 -22.62
CA PHE A 178 -0.81 2.89 -22.84
C PHE A 178 -1.10 2.66 -24.32
N GLU A 179 -0.20 1.98 -25.02
CA GLU A 179 -0.37 1.67 -26.45
C GLU A 179 -1.51 0.67 -26.72
N GLY A 180 -2.20 0.84 -27.85
CA GLY A 180 -3.32 -0.02 -28.26
C GLY A 180 -3.34 -0.30 -29.78
N ASP A 181 -4.52 -0.49 -30.33
CA ASP A 181 -4.78 -0.58 -31.77
C ASP A 181 -5.02 0.79 -32.44
N GLY A 182 -5.13 1.85 -31.63
CA GLY A 182 -5.19 3.24 -32.05
C GLY A 182 -4.38 4.14 -31.12
N GLU A 183 -4.79 5.41 -30.99
CA GLU A 183 -4.11 6.42 -30.17
C GLU A 183 -3.90 5.98 -28.69
N PRO A 184 -2.72 6.20 -28.08
CA PRO A 184 -2.43 5.73 -26.72
C PRO A 184 -3.32 6.36 -25.63
N GLU A 185 -4.02 5.52 -24.86
CA GLU A 185 -4.80 5.95 -23.70
C GLU A 185 -3.84 6.42 -22.58
N THR A 186 -3.86 7.70 -22.19
CA THR A 186 -2.93 8.25 -21.19
C THR A 186 -3.58 8.40 -19.81
N PHE A 187 -3.04 7.70 -18.81
CA PHE A 187 -3.57 7.68 -17.44
C PHE A 187 -2.62 8.34 -16.44
N LYS A 188 -3.18 9.07 -15.46
CA LYS A 188 -2.46 9.67 -14.33
C LYS A 188 -2.51 8.72 -13.13
N LEU A 189 -1.41 8.06 -12.80
CA LEU A 189 -1.40 6.87 -11.93
C LEU A 189 -0.79 7.16 -10.55
N CYS A 190 -1.60 7.64 -9.60
CA CYS A 190 -1.17 7.94 -8.23
C CYS A 190 -0.67 6.69 -7.50
N GLY A 191 0.65 6.53 -7.31
CA GLY A 191 1.26 5.37 -6.66
C GLY A 191 0.71 5.03 -5.26
N PRO A 192 0.93 3.78 -4.80
CA PRO A 192 0.26 3.20 -3.63
C PRO A 192 0.53 4.00 -2.35
N SER A 193 -0.53 4.22 -1.58
CA SER A 193 -0.56 5.10 -0.41
C SER A 193 -1.58 4.58 0.60
N GLY A 194 -1.30 4.74 1.90
CA GLY A 194 -2.26 4.40 2.96
C GLY A 194 -3.59 5.18 2.86
N ALA A 195 -3.61 6.31 2.16
CA ALA A 195 -4.84 7.05 1.86
C ALA A 195 -5.78 6.33 0.85
N MET A 196 -5.36 5.19 0.28
CA MET A 196 -6.21 4.28 -0.49
C MET A 196 -6.61 3.01 0.30
N SER A 197 -6.38 3.00 1.62
CA SER A 197 -7.07 2.09 2.53
C SER A 197 -8.53 2.54 2.70
N SER A 198 -9.45 1.58 2.74
CA SER A 198 -10.85 1.83 3.08
C SER A 198 -11.09 2.00 4.58
N LEU A 199 -10.08 1.79 5.44
CA LEU A 199 -10.21 1.85 6.89
C LEU A 199 -10.67 3.22 7.39
N LEU A 200 -9.84 4.26 7.25
CA LEU A 200 -10.19 5.61 7.75
C LEU A 200 -11.48 6.15 7.11
N PRO A 201 -11.73 6.01 5.79
CA PRO A 201 -13.01 6.40 5.19
C PRO A 201 -14.23 5.68 5.80
N CYS A 202 -14.10 4.41 6.18
CA CYS A 202 -15.19 3.67 6.82
C CYS A 202 -15.49 4.20 8.24
N ILE A 203 -14.44 4.53 9.00
CA ILE A 203 -14.59 5.07 10.36
C ILE A 203 -15.08 6.53 10.32
N ASP A 204 -14.52 7.36 9.43
CA ASP A 204 -14.98 8.74 9.19
C ASP A 204 -16.48 8.76 8.84
N ALA A 205 -16.93 7.88 7.94
CA ALA A 205 -18.34 7.81 7.52
C ALA A 205 -19.29 7.41 8.67
N VAL A 206 -18.91 6.42 9.50
CA VAL A 206 -19.75 5.94 10.60
C VAL A 206 -19.77 6.91 11.80
N LEU A 207 -18.69 7.67 12.00
CA LEU A 207 -18.62 8.73 13.02
C LEU A 207 -19.15 10.10 12.53
N GLY A 208 -19.60 10.21 11.27
CA GLY A 208 -20.09 11.47 10.69
C GLY A 208 -19.00 12.54 10.48
N ILE A 209 -17.73 12.13 10.37
CA ILE A 209 -16.58 13.03 10.25
C ILE A 209 -16.39 13.42 8.77
N GLU A 210 -16.75 14.65 8.42
CA GLU A 210 -16.40 15.21 7.12
C GLU A 210 -14.91 15.60 7.06
N THR A 211 -14.10 14.88 6.27
CA THR A 211 -12.72 15.26 5.99
C THR A 211 -12.67 16.67 5.39
N SER A 212 -12.02 17.64 6.04
CA SER A 212 -12.00 19.05 5.60
C SER A 212 -11.16 19.32 4.33
N SER A 213 -10.44 18.32 3.83
CA SER A 213 -9.56 18.43 2.66
C SER A 213 -10.21 17.85 1.40
N GLU A 214 -10.61 18.72 0.48
CA GLU A 214 -11.10 18.33 -0.87
C GLU A 214 -10.14 17.38 -1.59
N LYS A 215 -8.83 17.59 -1.43
CA LYS A 215 -7.79 16.76 -2.05
C LYS A 215 -7.77 15.34 -1.52
N LEU A 216 -8.13 15.13 -0.25
CA LEU A 216 -8.29 13.79 0.32
C LEU A 216 -9.63 13.20 -0.11
N ARG A 217 -10.74 13.93 -0.02
CA ARG A 217 -12.06 13.48 -0.53
C ARG A 217 -11.96 12.93 -1.96
N ALA A 218 -11.30 13.66 -2.86
CA ALA A 218 -11.08 13.29 -4.25
C ALA A 218 -10.14 12.08 -4.48
N GLN A 219 -9.37 11.66 -3.48
CA GLN A 219 -8.62 10.40 -3.50
C GLN A 219 -9.45 9.22 -2.99
N LEU A 220 -10.46 9.48 -2.14
CA LEU A 220 -11.38 8.47 -1.62
C LEU A 220 -12.52 8.14 -2.61
N THR A 221 -12.82 9.01 -3.57
CA THR A 221 -13.89 8.83 -4.58
C THR A 221 -13.44 8.06 -5.84
N ILE A 222 -12.33 7.32 -5.80
CA ILE A 222 -11.76 6.59 -6.96
C ILE A 222 -12.17 5.10 -6.93
N PHE A 223 -13.43 4.83 -6.56
CA PHE A 223 -14.04 3.49 -6.47
C PHE A 223 -15.42 3.48 -7.15
#